data_AF-A0AAU3K5X6-F1
#
_entry.id   AF-A0AAU3K5X6-F1
#
_cell.length_a   1.000
_cell.length_b   1.000
_cell.length_c   1.000
_cell.angle_alpha   90.00
_cell.angle_beta   90.00
_cell.angle_gamma   90.00
#
_symmetry.space_group_name_H-M   'P 1'
#
loop_
_entity.id
_entity.type
_entity.pdbx_description
1 polymer ?
#
loop_
_entity_poly.entity_id
_entity_poly.type
_entity_poly.pdbx_seq_one_letter_code
_entity_poly.pdbx_strand_id
1 'polypeptide(L)'
;MWGRSRARRQRQAEGLAAVAGPVEAADAAHQALLELRRAVRGELARIEALLDQGDGLPSDTIREQTTGAVSVFADLDGVSRYYDEIRTGAVAAAEDGVEAAVPWLGALGVHTRSMTELGETCAGVGESLVYLRERTERLRADLLPLRQAAHEALRAAQDELAVAQGADGWHSWQTDLAALGHRLTELDGGRVTPTARRKVSDHYRELEREVTRLRGVMAAAPR
;
A
#
# COMPACT_ATOMS: atom_id res chain seq x y z
N MET A 1 23.47 -37.09 -50.38
CA MET A 1 22.66 -36.81 -49.16
C MET A 1 23.16 -35.60 -48.33
N TRP A 2 24.47 -35.34 -48.27
CA TRP A 2 25.11 -34.30 -47.44
C TRP A 2 24.53 -32.87 -47.54
N GLY A 3 24.14 -32.41 -48.73
CA GLY A 3 23.58 -31.06 -48.92
C GLY A 3 22.31 -30.77 -48.11
N ARG A 4 21.41 -31.77 -47.95
CA ARG A 4 20.17 -31.60 -47.17
C ARG A 4 20.44 -31.41 -45.67
N SER A 5 21.47 -32.06 -45.13
CA SER A 5 21.91 -31.89 -43.74
C SER A 5 22.54 -30.52 -43.49
N ARG A 6 23.31 -29.99 -44.46
CA ARG A 6 23.89 -28.64 -44.36
C ARG A 6 22.82 -27.56 -44.47
N ALA A 7 21.89 -27.68 -45.42
CA ALA A 7 20.79 -26.73 -45.60
C ALA A 7 19.81 -26.69 -44.41
N ARG A 8 19.55 -27.83 -43.73
CA ARG A 8 18.77 -27.84 -42.48
C ARG A 8 19.48 -27.09 -41.36
N ARG A 9 20.77 -27.39 -41.14
CA ARG A 9 21.58 -26.73 -40.09
C ARG A 9 21.74 -25.23 -40.33
N GLN A 10 21.85 -24.80 -41.58
CA GLN A 10 21.90 -23.38 -41.94
C GLN A 10 20.60 -22.67 -41.56
N ARG A 11 19.43 -23.21 -41.97
CA ARG A 11 18.12 -22.64 -41.62
C ARG A 11 17.86 -22.60 -40.10
N GLN A 12 18.26 -23.64 -39.37
CA GLN A 12 18.18 -23.67 -37.91
C GLN A 12 19.04 -22.56 -37.28
N ALA A 13 20.27 -22.36 -37.76
CA ALA A 13 21.15 -21.31 -37.25
C ALA A 13 20.62 -19.90 -37.58
N GLU A 14 20.06 -19.70 -38.78
CA GLU A 14 19.41 -18.45 -39.19
C GLU A 14 18.15 -18.15 -38.37
N GLY A 15 17.30 -19.17 -38.13
CA GLY A 15 16.13 -19.07 -37.26
C GLY A 15 16.49 -18.68 -35.83
N LEU A 16 17.43 -19.40 -35.21
CA LEU A 16 17.89 -19.12 -33.84
C LEU A 16 18.53 -17.73 -33.73
N ALA A 17 19.32 -17.29 -34.73
CA ALA A 17 19.88 -15.95 -34.77
C ALA A 17 18.81 -14.85 -34.91
N ALA A 18 17.73 -15.12 -35.66
CA ALA A 18 16.63 -14.16 -35.83
C ALA A 18 15.77 -13.98 -34.56
N VAL A 19 15.65 -15.00 -33.70
CA VAL A 19 14.89 -14.90 -32.43
C VAL A 19 15.70 -14.44 -31.23
N ALA A 20 17.04 -14.54 -31.26
CA ALA A 20 17.90 -14.25 -30.11
C ALA A 20 17.64 -12.85 -29.49
N GLY A 21 17.83 -11.78 -30.26
CA GLY A 21 17.61 -10.40 -29.79
C GLY A 21 16.18 -10.10 -29.32
N PRO A 22 15.13 -10.49 -30.08
CA PRO A 22 13.74 -10.38 -29.62
C PRO A 22 13.43 -11.13 -28.31
N VAL A 23 14.00 -12.33 -28.12
CA VAL A 23 13.87 -13.10 -26.87
C VAL A 23 14.60 -12.40 -25.74
N GLU A 24 15.86 -11.97 -25.92
CA GLU A 24 16.62 -11.21 -24.92
C GLU A 24 15.89 -9.94 -24.46
N ALA A 25 15.29 -9.19 -25.39
CA ALA A 25 14.49 -8.00 -25.07
C ALA A 25 13.22 -8.33 -24.27
N ALA A 26 12.54 -9.44 -24.61
CA ALA A 26 11.36 -9.90 -23.89
C ALA A 26 11.70 -10.45 -22.49
N ASP A 27 12.80 -11.20 -22.37
CA ASP A 27 13.37 -11.69 -21.11
C ASP A 27 13.72 -10.52 -20.17
N ALA A 28 14.34 -9.45 -20.70
CA ALA A 28 14.66 -8.24 -19.94
C ALA A 28 13.40 -7.48 -19.48
N ALA A 29 12.41 -7.29 -20.36
CA ALA A 29 11.14 -6.65 -20.01
C ALA A 29 10.36 -7.45 -18.96
N HIS A 30 10.32 -8.78 -19.09
CA HIS A 30 9.69 -9.67 -18.12
C HIS A 30 10.35 -9.59 -16.75
N GLN A 31 11.69 -9.66 -16.69
CA GLN A 31 12.44 -9.55 -15.44
C GLN A 31 12.23 -8.21 -14.75
N ALA A 32 12.29 -7.09 -15.49
CA ALA A 32 12.03 -5.76 -14.94
C ALA A 32 10.62 -5.65 -14.35
N LEU A 33 9.62 -6.25 -15.01
CA LEU A 33 8.24 -6.31 -14.54
C LEU A 33 8.09 -7.12 -13.24
N LEU A 34 8.80 -8.24 -13.10
CA LEU A 34 8.85 -9.02 -11.86
C LEU A 34 9.54 -8.27 -10.71
N GLU A 35 10.56 -7.48 -11.00
CA GLU A 35 11.26 -6.65 -10.00
C GLU A 35 10.37 -5.49 -9.51
N LEU A 36 9.71 -4.78 -10.42
CA LEU A 36 8.68 -3.77 -10.08
C LEU A 36 7.58 -4.38 -9.22
N ARG A 37 7.06 -5.56 -9.60
CA ARG A 37 6.05 -6.29 -8.81
C ARG A 37 6.52 -6.58 -7.38
N ARG A 38 7.79 -6.99 -7.19
CA ARG A 38 8.38 -7.22 -5.86
C ARG A 38 8.48 -5.92 -5.07
N ALA A 39 8.90 -4.82 -5.70
CA ALA A 39 9.00 -3.50 -5.07
C ALA A 39 7.64 -2.98 -4.59
N VAL A 40 6.62 -2.98 -5.47
CA VAL A 40 5.24 -2.55 -5.14
C VAL A 40 4.65 -3.38 -4.00
N ARG A 41 4.85 -4.71 -4.00
CA ARG A 41 4.47 -5.58 -2.86
C ARG A 41 5.22 -5.24 -1.57
N GLY A 42 6.50 -4.89 -1.68
CA GLY A 42 7.32 -4.46 -0.55
C GLY A 42 6.80 -3.17 0.10
N GLU A 43 6.46 -2.16 -0.69
CA GLU A 43 5.88 -0.91 -0.16
C GLU A 43 4.49 -1.13 0.45
N LEU A 44 3.62 -1.94 -0.17
CA LEU A 44 2.33 -2.32 0.45
C LEU A 44 2.52 -2.99 1.81
N ALA A 45 3.45 -3.95 1.93
CA ALA A 45 3.73 -4.61 3.19
C ALA A 45 4.28 -3.65 4.25
N ARG A 46 5.07 -2.63 3.85
CA ARG A 46 5.54 -1.57 4.76
C ARG A 46 4.41 -0.64 5.22
N ILE A 47 3.49 -0.27 4.31
CA ILE A 47 2.32 0.54 4.68
C ILE A 47 1.46 -0.25 5.67
N GLU A 48 1.11 -1.50 5.36
CA GLU A 48 0.28 -2.34 6.23
C GLU A 48 0.93 -2.56 7.60
N ALA A 49 2.26 -2.72 7.66
CA ALA A 49 3.00 -2.84 8.92
C ALA A 49 2.99 -1.56 9.78
N LEU A 50 2.63 -0.38 9.24
CA LEU A 50 2.45 0.85 10.01
C LEU A 50 1.06 0.95 10.65
N LEU A 51 0.07 0.18 10.17
CA LEU A 51 -1.33 0.28 10.59
C LEU A 51 -1.62 -0.49 11.88
N ASP A 52 -2.76 -0.17 12.50
CA ASP A 52 -3.33 -0.85 13.68
C ASP A 52 -2.40 -0.91 14.91
N GLN A 53 -1.39 -0.04 15.00
CA GLN A 53 -0.45 0.01 16.13
C GLN A 53 -0.97 0.76 17.37
N GLY A 54 -2.25 1.16 17.41
CA GLY A 54 -2.82 1.94 18.51
C GLY A 54 -2.27 3.38 18.61
N ASP A 55 -1.82 3.94 17.48
CA ASP A 55 -1.21 5.27 17.41
C ASP A 55 -2.11 6.35 16.80
N GLY A 56 -3.34 5.98 16.44
CA GLY A 56 -4.36 6.85 15.87
C GLY A 56 -4.29 7.08 14.36
N LEU A 57 -3.49 6.31 13.63
CA LEU A 57 -3.55 6.31 12.17
C LEU A 57 -4.93 5.82 11.67
N PRO A 58 -5.56 6.48 10.68
CA PRO A 58 -6.86 6.08 10.16
C PRO A 58 -6.72 4.89 9.20
N SER A 59 -6.50 3.69 9.75
CA SER A 59 -6.11 2.49 9.00
C SER A 59 -7.02 2.18 7.81
N ASP A 60 -8.33 2.22 7.99
CA ASP A 60 -9.29 1.88 6.92
C ASP A 60 -9.19 2.83 5.72
N THR A 61 -9.03 4.13 5.98
CA THR A 61 -8.85 5.15 4.93
C THR A 61 -7.49 5.02 4.22
N ILE A 62 -6.46 4.52 4.90
CA ILE A 62 -5.16 4.23 4.28
C ILE A 62 -5.26 2.95 3.43
N ARG A 63 -5.90 1.89 3.93
CA ARG A 63 -6.16 0.64 3.20
C ARG A 63 -6.98 0.90 1.94
N GLU A 64 -8.05 1.69 2.02
CA GLU A 64 -8.86 2.08 0.87
C GLU A 64 -8.00 2.69 -0.26
N GLN A 65 -7.05 3.59 0.08
CA GLN A 65 -6.12 4.20 -0.88
C GLN A 65 -5.14 3.19 -1.51
N THR A 66 -4.86 2.06 -0.85
CA THR A 66 -4.01 0.99 -1.43
C THR A 66 -4.76 0.05 -2.39
N THR A 67 -6.09 0.04 -2.38
CA THR A 67 -6.91 -0.92 -3.17
C THR A 67 -6.57 -0.90 -4.66
N GLY A 68 -6.34 0.29 -5.25
CA GLY A 68 -5.97 0.44 -6.66
C GLY A 68 -4.59 -0.11 -7.03
N ALA A 69 -3.69 -0.27 -6.05
CA ALA A 69 -2.41 -0.95 -6.28
C ALA A 69 -2.59 -2.48 -6.34
N VAL A 70 -3.58 -3.01 -5.64
CA VAL A 70 -3.85 -4.47 -5.59
C VAL A 70 -4.38 -4.99 -6.92
N SER A 71 -5.23 -4.21 -7.62
CA SER A 71 -5.78 -4.61 -8.93
C SER A 71 -4.70 -4.80 -10.00
N VAL A 72 -3.66 -3.96 -10.02
CA VAL A 72 -2.57 -4.04 -11.00
C VAL A 72 -1.80 -5.37 -10.92
N PHE A 73 -1.79 -6.05 -9.77
CA PHE A 73 -1.19 -7.39 -9.67
C PHE A 73 -1.92 -8.46 -10.50
N ALA A 74 -3.23 -8.31 -10.73
CA ALA A 74 -4.00 -9.26 -11.55
C ALA A 74 -3.59 -9.16 -13.02
N ASP A 75 -3.41 -7.94 -13.54
CA ASP A 75 -2.96 -7.67 -14.90
C ASP A 75 -1.52 -8.18 -15.12
N LEU A 76 -0.65 -7.95 -14.13
CA LEU A 76 0.70 -8.49 -14.08
C LEU A 76 0.74 -10.03 -14.12
N ASP A 77 -0.12 -10.71 -13.34
CA ASP A 77 -0.24 -12.17 -13.35
C ASP A 77 -0.82 -12.71 -14.66
N GLY A 78 -1.69 -11.94 -15.33
CA GLY A 78 -2.19 -12.24 -16.67
C GLY A 78 -1.07 -12.23 -17.72
N VAL A 79 -0.34 -11.11 -17.80
CA VAL A 79 0.74 -10.95 -18.79
C VAL A 79 1.94 -11.86 -18.50
N SER A 80 2.28 -12.08 -17.23
CA SER A 80 3.37 -13.01 -16.88
C SER A 80 3.09 -14.46 -17.33
N ARG A 81 1.84 -14.91 -17.30
CA ARG A 81 1.46 -16.30 -17.59
C ARG A 81 1.71 -16.72 -19.04
N TYR A 82 1.44 -15.83 -19.98
CA TYR A 82 1.58 -16.13 -21.42
C TYR A 82 3.00 -15.90 -21.95
N TYR A 83 3.86 -15.23 -21.19
CA TYR A 83 5.22 -14.93 -21.60
C TYR A 83 6.04 -16.22 -21.84
N ASP A 84 6.05 -17.17 -20.89
CA ASP A 84 6.81 -18.42 -21.03
C ASP A 84 6.35 -19.27 -22.22
N GLU A 85 5.05 -19.27 -22.53
CA GLU A 85 4.47 -19.95 -23.68
C GLU A 85 4.94 -19.33 -24.99
N ILE A 86 4.82 -18.01 -25.13
CA ILE A 86 5.24 -17.27 -26.34
C ILE A 86 6.76 -17.39 -26.56
N ARG A 87 7.54 -17.25 -25.48
CA ARG A 87 9.00 -17.41 -25.48
C ARG A 87 9.42 -18.80 -25.94
N THR A 88 8.84 -19.84 -25.35
CA THR A 88 9.16 -21.24 -25.68
C THR A 88 8.73 -21.59 -27.10
N GLY A 89 7.54 -21.13 -27.53
CA GLY A 89 7.06 -21.29 -28.90
C GLY A 89 7.96 -20.62 -29.94
N ALA A 90 8.44 -19.40 -29.66
CA ALA A 90 9.38 -18.68 -30.53
C ALA A 90 10.70 -19.43 -30.74
N VAL A 91 11.32 -19.92 -29.65
CA VAL A 91 12.58 -20.68 -29.72
C VAL A 91 12.39 -22.04 -30.40
N ALA A 92 11.30 -22.77 -30.09
CA ALA A 92 11.02 -24.05 -30.72
C ALA A 92 10.76 -23.92 -32.23
N ALA A 93 9.96 -22.92 -32.65
CA ALA A 93 9.69 -22.67 -34.06
C ALA A 93 10.94 -22.21 -34.84
N ALA A 94 11.85 -21.50 -34.18
CA ALA A 94 13.13 -21.09 -34.76
C ALA A 94 14.04 -22.27 -35.14
N GLU A 95 13.86 -23.46 -34.55
CA GLU A 95 14.63 -24.65 -34.94
C GLU A 95 14.34 -25.14 -36.37
N ASP A 96 13.14 -24.87 -36.88
CA ASP A 96 12.72 -25.26 -38.24
C ASP A 96 13.03 -24.18 -39.31
N GLY A 97 13.22 -22.92 -38.89
CA GLY A 97 13.65 -21.80 -39.71
C GLY A 97 13.03 -20.46 -39.30
N VAL A 98 13.50 -19.37 -39.91
CA VAL A 98 13.00 -18.01 -39.64
C VAL A 98 11.50 -17.91 -39.91
N GLU A 99 11.03 -18.48 -41.02
CA GLU A 99 9.63 -18.40 -41.47
C GLU A 99 8.65 -19.04 -40.48
N ALA A 100 9.06 -20.12 -39.80
CA ALA A 100 8.27 -20.76 -38.75
C ALA A 100 8.20 -19.90 -37.48
N ALA A 101 9.25 -19.13 -37.18
CA ALA A 101 9.29 -18.23 -36.02
C ALA A 101 8.54 -16.90 -36.22
N VAL A 102 8.25 -16.47 -37.46
CA VAL A 102 7.62 -15.15 -37.73
C VAL A 102 6.32 -14.89 -36.91
N PRO A 103 5.36 -15.82 -36.81
CA PRO A 103 4.14 -15.57 -36.03
C PRO A 103 4.43 -15.38 -34.54
N TRP A 104 5.38 -16.14 -34.00
CA TRP A 104 5.83 -16.04 -32.61
C TRP A 104 6.61 -14.76 -32.34
N LEU A 105 7.44 -14.31 -33.28
CA LEU A 105 8.12 -13.00 -33.20
C LEU A 105 7.11 -11.85 -33.16
N GLY A 106 6.02 -11.94 -33.94
CA GLY A 106 4.90 -10.99 -33.87
C GLY A 106 4.23 -10.97 -32.50
N ALA A 107 3.90 -12.16 -31.96
CA ALA A 107 3.31 -12.29 -30.63
C ALA A 107 4.24 -11.77 -29.52
N LEU A 108 5.54 -12.13 -29.58
CA LEU A 108 6.57 -11.71 -28.62
C LEU A 108 6.76 -10.19 -28.63
N GLY A 109 6.74 -9.56 -29.81
CA GLY A 109 6.84 -8.10 -29.94
C GLY A 109 5.64 -7.35 -29.36
N VAL A 110 4.42 -7.88 -29.55
CA VAL A 110 3.20 -7.34 -28.90
C VAL A 110 3.28 -7.52 -27.39
N HIS A 111 3.61 -8.72 -26.92
CA HIS A 111 3.66 -9.06 -25.49
C HIS A 111 4.72 -8.27 -24.73
N THR A 112 5.89 -8.07 -25.35
CA THR A 112 6.96 -7.22 -24.81
C THR A 112 6.49 -5.78 -24.62
N ARG A 113 5.74 -5.23 -25.57
CA ARG A 113 5.17 -3.88 -25.44
C ARG A 113 4.18 -3.80 -24.27
N SER A 114 3.28 -4.76 -24.15
CA SER A 114 2.33 -4.81 -23.02
C SER A 114 3.03 -4.97 -21.67
N MET A 115 4.16 -5.71 -21.60
CA MET A 115 4.99 -5.75 -20.40
C MET A 115 5.60 -4.39 -20.06
N THR A 116 6.10 -3.64 -21.05
CA THR A 116 6.63 -2.28 -20.84
C THR A 116 5.55 -1.29 -20.37
N GLU A 117 4.39 -1.27 -21.03
CA GLU A 117 3.24 -0.41 -20.68
C GLU A 117 2.71 -0.69 -19.26
N LEU A 118 2.66 -1.98 -18.86
CA LEU A 118 2.37 -2.36 -17.47
C LEU A 118 3.51 -1.97 -16.52
N GLY A 119 4.76 -2.02 -16.95
CA GLY A 119 5.92 -1.57 -16.19
C GLY A 119 5.83 -0.09 -15.80
N GLU A 120 5.50 0.78 -16.75
CA GLU A 120 5.25 2.20 -16.50
C GLU A 120 4.10 2.42 -15.50
N THR A 121 3.00 1.68 -15.67
CA THR A 121 1.85 1.70 -14.74
C THR A 121 2.27 1.27 -13.33
N CYS A 122 3.07 0.21 -13.21
CA CYS A 122 3.57 -0.29 -11.92
C CYS A 122 4.55 0.67 -11.25
N ALA A 123 5.38 1.38 -12.02
CA ALA A 123 6.27 2.41 -11.51
C ALA A 123 5.48 3.57 -10.88
N GLY A 124 4.47 4.10 -11.58
CA GLY A 124 3.60 5.16 -11.05
C GLY A 124 2.78 4.73 -9.82
N VAL A 125 2.35 3.47 -9.75
CA VAL A 125 1.76 2.89 -8.53
C VAL A 125 2.80 2.81 -7.40
N GLY A 126 4.03 2.38 -7.70
CA GLY A 126 5.12 2.33 -6.73
C GLY A 126 5.44 3.70 -6.12
N GLU A 127 5.57 4.74 -6.94
CA GLU A 127 5.75 6.13 -6.50
C GLU A 127 4.59 6.60 -5.61
N SER A 128 3.36 6.29 -6.00
CA SER A 128 2.15 6.62 -5.22
C SER A 128 2.13 5.96 -3.85
N LEU A 129 2.60 4.71 -3.75
CA LEU A 129 2.72 3.99 -2.48
C LEU A 129 3.85 4.53 -1.60
N VAL A 130 5.02 4.87 -2.18
CA VAL A 130 6.11 5.52 -1.44
C VAL A 130 5.62 6.84 -0.83
N TYR A 131 4.93 7.67 -1.62
CA TYR A 131 4.34 8.92 -1.14
C TYR A 131 3.29 8.68 -0.03
N LEU A 132 2.45 7.65 -0.16
CA LEU A 132 1.48 7.27 0.88
C LEU A 132 2.16 6.82 2.18
N ARG A 133 3.22 6.01 2.10
CA ARG A 133 4.03 5.59 3.25
C ARG A 133 4.64 6.79 3.96
N GLU A 134 5.35 7.66 3.24
CA GLU A 134 5.97 8.87 3.81
C GLU A 134 4.96 9.86 4.39
N ARG A 135 3.76 9.94 3.81
CA ARG A 135 2.66 10.75 4.35
C ARG A 135 2.10 10.14 5.64
N THR A 136 2.00 8.82 5.71
CA THR A 136 1.52 8.08 6.89
C THR A 136 2.53 8.18 8.04
N GLU A 137 3.83 8.03 7.76
CA GLU A 137 4.91 8.20 8.73
C GLU A 137 4.94 9.62 9.31
N ARG A 138 4.76 10.66 8.47
CA ARG A 138 4.62 12.05 8.94
C ARG A 138 3.37 12.26 9.79
N LEU A 139 2.22 11.75 9.34
CA LEU A 139 0.97 11.85 10.13
C LEU A 139 1.13 11.19 11.50
N ARG A 140 1.79 10.03 11.59
CA ARG A 140 2.09 9.35 12.84
C ARG A 140 2.93 10.22 13.78
N ALA A 141 3.97 10.87 13.25
CA ALA A 141 4.80 11.80 14.02
C ALA A 141 4.01 13.03 14.50
N ASP A 142 3.15 13.60 13.65
CA ASP A 142 2.28 14.74 13.98
C ASP A 142 1.21 14.41 15.03
N LEU A 143 0.69 13.17 15.03
CA LEU A 143 -0.32 12.70 15.98
C LEU A 143 0.25 12.37 17.36
N LEU A 144 1.51 11.91 17.45
CA LEU A 144 2.15 11.49 18.70
C LEU A 144 2.02 12.53 19.86
N PRO A 145 2.38 13.82 19.69
CA PRO A 145 2.23 14.81 20.76
C PRO A 145 0.77 15.12 21.11
N LEU A 146 -0.14 15.06 20.13
CA LEU A 146 -1.58 15.28 20.36
C LEU A 146 -2.20 14.13 21.16
N ARG A 147 -1.79 12.89 20.85
CA ARG A 147 -2.19 11.70 21.61
C ARG A 147 -1.67 11.78 23.04
N GLN A 148 -0.39 12.12 23.23
CA GLN A 148 0.19 12.29 24.56
C GLN A 148 -0.56 13.35 25.39
N ALA A 149 -0.80 14.54 24.84
CA ALA A 149 -1.54 15.60 25.53
C ALA A 149 -2.97 15.17 25.91
N ALA A 150 -3.68 14.47 25.03
CA ALA A 150 -5.02 13.96 25.30
C ALA A 150 -5.04 12.91 26.44
N HIS A 151 -4.07 11.99 26.47
CA HIS A 151 -3.91 11.01 27.54
C HIS A 151 -3.52 11.65 28.89
N GLU A 152 -2.61 12.63 28.87
CA GLU A 152 -2.19 13.38 30.06
C GLU A 152 -3.34 14.20 30.64
N ALA A 153 -4.11 14.90 29.79
CA ALA A 153 -5.30 15.63 30.21
C ALA A 153 -6.36 14.69 30.81
N LEU A 154 -6.60 13.53 30.20
CA LEU A 154 -7.57 12.55 30.69
C LEU A 154 -7.16 11.97 32.05
N ARG A 155 -5.87 11.62 32.23
CA ARG A 155 -5.35 11.17 33.52
C ARG A 155 -5.50 12.24 34.60
N ALA A 156 -5.15 13.49 34.31
CA ALA A 156 -5.31 14.59 35.27
C ALA A 156 -6.78 14.78 35.69
N ALA A 157 -7.74 14.60 34.75
CA ALA A 157 -9.16 14.62 35.08
C ALA A 157 -9.61 13.41 35.94
N GLN A 158 -9.00 12.23 35.75
CA GLN A 158 -9.26 11.05 36.59
C GLN A 158 -8.75 11.26 38.02
N ASP A 159 -7.56 11.83 38.17
CA ASP A 159 -6.98 12.16 39.47
C ASP A 159 -7.82 13.23 40.21
N GLU A 160 -8.27 14.27 39.50
CA GLU A 160 -9.18 15.30 40.04
C GLU A 160 -10.55 14.73 40.44
N LEU A 161 -11.13 13.84 39.62
CA LEU A 161 -12.39 13.16 39.93
C LEU A 161 -12.29 12.27 41.17
N ALA A 162 -11.15 11.60 41.37
CA ALA A 162 -10.90 10.79 42.56
C ALA A 162 -10.83 11.65 43.84
N VAL A 163 -10.22 12.84 43.76
CA VAL A 163 -10.20 13.81 44.88
C VAL A 163 -11.59 14.40 45.15
N ALA A 164 -12.43 14.56 44.12
CA ALA A 164 -13.79 15.07 44.24
C ALA A 164 -14.85 14.02 44.66
N GLN A 165 -14.42 12.84 45.14
CA GLN A 165 -15.35 11.76 45.50
C GLN A 165 -16.34 12.18 46.59
N GLY A 166 -17.64 12.06 46.27
CA GLY A 166 -18.74 12.43 47.16
C GLY A 166 -19.32 13.83 46.92
N ALA A 167 -18.72 14.64 46.04
CA ALA A 167 -19.27 15.93 45.66
C ALA A 167 -20.57 15.80 44.82
N ASP A 168 -21.43 16.82 44.90
CA ASP A 168 -22.64 16.91 44.07
C ASP A 168 -22.26 16.92 42.58
N GLY A 169 -22.85 15.99 41.82
CA GLY A 169 -22.56 15.80 40.39
C GLY A 169 -21.45 14.78 40.06
N TRP A 170 -20.75 14.23 41.06
CA TRP A 170 -19.61 13.30 40.86
C TRP A 170 -19.91 12.13 39.89
N HIS A 171 -21.07 11.48 40.03
CA HIS A 171 -21.50 10.38 39.15
C HIS A 171 -21.71 10.81 37.68
N SER A 172 -22.11 12.06 37.44
CA SER A 172 -22.22 12.61 36.08
C SER A 172 -20.83 12.77 35.48
N TRP A 173 -19.90 13.42 36.19
CA TRP A 173 -18.53 13.63 35.72
C TRP A 173 -17.80 12.30 35.50
N GLN A 174 -18.05 11.29 36.34
CA GLN A 174 -17.54 9.93 36.13
C GLN A 174 -18.05 9.33 34.80
N THR A 175 -19.33 9.53 34.49
CA THR A 175 -19.95 9.05 33.24
C THR A 175 -19.38 9.80 32.03
N ASP A 176 -19.29 11.12 32.10
CA ASP A 176 -18.73 11.98 31.05
C ASP A 176 -17.26 11.63 30.77
N LEU A 177 -16.45 11.45 31.82
CA LEU A 177 -15.04 11.11 31.73
C LEU A 177 -14.82 9.69 31.17
N ALA A 178 -15.69 8.74 31.51
CA ALA A 178 -15.67 7.40 30.92
C ALA A 178 -15.99 7.44 29.41
N ALA A 179 -16.96 8.26 29.00
CA ALA A 179 -17.28 8.45 27.57
C ALA A 179 -16.13 9.11 26.80
N LEU A 180 -15.43 10.09 27.41
CA LEU A 180 -14.22 10.69 26.85
C LEU A 180 -13.07 9.66 26.73
N GLY A 181 -12.87 8.82 27.74
CA GLY A 181 -11.90 7.73 27.68
C GLY A 181 -12.20 6.68 26.60
N HIS A 182 -13.48 6.36 26.38
CA HIS A 182 -13.89 5.49 25.28
C HIS A 182 -13.57 6.11 23.92
N ARG A 183 -13.93 7.39 23.70
CA ARG A 183 -13.60 8.13 22.47
C ARG A 183 -12.09 8.22 22.21
N LEU A 184 -11.27 8.35 23.26
CA LEU A 184 -9.80 8.32 23.13
C LEU A 184 -9.33 6.93 22.69
N THR A 185 -9.90 5.86 23.24
CA THR A 185 -9.61 4.47 22.84
C THR A 185 -10.03 4.16 21.40
N GLU A 186 -11.12 4.76 20.91
CA GLU A 186 -11.52 4.68 19.51
C GLU A 186 -10.59 5.46 18.58
N LEU A 187 -10.16 6.65 19.01
CA LEU A 187 -9.19 7.49 18.29
C LEU A 187 -7.83 6.82 18.18
N ASP A 188 -7.26 6.32 19.28
CA ASP A 188 -6.00 5.58 19.31
C ASP A 188 -6.07 4.34 18.42
N GLY A 189 -7.21 3.64 18.43
CA GLY A 189 -7.50 2.49 17.59
C GLY A 189 -7.76 2.81 16.10
N GLY A 190 -7.59 4.06 15.67
CA GLY A 190 -7.69 4.44 14.24
C GLY A 190 -9.11 4.44 13.66
N ARG A 191 -10.16 4.26 14.48
CA ARG A 191 -11.56 4.05 14.04
C ARG A 191 -12.28 5.32 13.58
N VAL A 192 -11.56 6.36 13.21
CA VAL A 192 -12.11 7.65 12.80
C VAL A 192 -11.78 7.92 11.34
N THR A 193 -12.82 7.98 10.50
CA THR A 193 -12.71 8.37 9.09
C THR A 193 -12.47 9.88 8.98
N PRO A 194 -11.28 10.35 8.57
CA PRO A 194 -11.03 11.76 8.36
C PRO A 194 -11.82 12.27 7.14
N THR A 195 -12.23 13.54 7.19
CA THR A 195 -12.91 14.21 6.08
C THR A 195 -12.12 15.44 5.65
N ALA A 196 -12.44 16.00 4.48
CA ALA A 196 -11.83 17.25 4.01
C ALA A 196 -12.01 18.44 4.99
N ARG A 197 -13.00 18.37 5.90
CA ARG A 197 -13.30 19.44 6.89
C ARG A 197 -12.85 19.12 8.32
N ARG A 198 -12.52 17.87 8.63
CA ARG A 198 -12.19 17.41 9.99
C ARG A 198 -11.11 16.33 9.91
N LYS A 199 -9.90 16.65 10.35
CA LYS A 199 -8.74 15.76 10.36
C LYS A 199 -8.68 15.00 11.69
N VAL A 200 -8.00 13.85 11.72
CA VAL A 200 -7.74 13.10 12.97
C VAL A 200 -7.14 13.99 14.07
N SER A 201 -6.22 14.89 13.71
CA SER A 201 -5.64 15.88 14.63
C SER A 201 -6.66 16.78 15.33
N ASP A 202 -7.80 17.02 14.69
CA ASP A 202 -8.82 17.94 15.20
C ASP A 202 -9.68 17.22 16.25
N HIS A 203 -9.91 15.92 16.09
CA HIS A 203 -10.57 15.08 17.09
C HIS A 203 -9.76 14.98 18.40
N TYR A 204 -8.43 14.81 18.34
CA TYR A 204 -7.58 14.83 19.53
C TYR A 204 -7.64 16.18 20.27
N ARG A 205 -7.52 17.30 19.55
CA ARG A 205 -7.63 18.65 20.13
C ARG A 205 -9.01 18.94 20.71
N GLU A 206 -10.06 18.38 20.11
CA GLU A 206 -11.43 18.52 20.61
C GLU A 206 -11.63 17.73 21.90
N LEU A 207 -11.13 16.49 21.97
CA LEU A 207 -11.13 15.67 23.18
C LEU A 207 -10.36 16.33 24.32
N GLU A 208 -9.15 16.84 24.06
CA GLU A 208 -8.36 17.62 25.02
C GLU A 208 -9.12 18.83 25.59
N ARG A 209 -9.84 19.57 24.73
CA ARG A 209 -10.68 20.72 25.14
C ARG A 209 -11.90 20.30 25.94
N GLU A 210 -12.54 19.19 25.59
CA GLU A 210 -13.69 18.65 26.33
C GLU A 210 -13.27 18.17 27.72
N VAL A 211 -12.15 17.44 27.83
CA VAL A 211 -11.55 17.04 29.11
C VAL A 211 -11.19 18.28 29.94
N THR A 212 -10.51 19.26 29.35
CA THR A 212 -10.16 20.52 30.05
C THR A 212 -11.40 21.27 30.55
N ARG A 213 -12.50 21.26 29.79
CA ARG A 213 -13.78 21.85 30.22
C ARG A 213 -14.37 21.10 31.41
N LEU A 214 -14.37 19.76 31.38
CA LEU A 214 -14.87 18.93 32.49
C LEU A 214 -14.06 19.18 33.77
N ARG A 215 -12.72 19.25 33.68
CA ARG A 215 -11.84 19.65 34.78
C ARG A 215 -12.20 21.01 35.36
N GLY A 216 -12.46 22.00 34.50
CA GLY A 216 -12.94 23.33 34.92
C GLY A 216 -14.28 23.30 35.67
N VAL A 217 -15.21 22.41 35.29
CA VAL A 217 -16.48 22.20 36.00
C VAL A 217 -16.25 21.55 37.37
N MET A 218 -15.44 20.48 37.43
CA MET A 218 -15.11 19.80 38.70
C MET A 218 -14.41 20.75 39.69
N ALA A 219 -13.48 21.57 39.21
CA ALA A 219 -12.75 22.55 40.03
C ALA A 219 -13.63 23.71 40.55
N ALA A 220 -14.76 23.99 39.88
CA ALA A 220 -15.71 25.04 40.26
C ALA A 220 -16.85 24.53 41.17
N ALA A 221 -16.98 23.22 41.36
CA ALA A 221 -18.01 22.65 42.21
C ALA A 221 -17.75 22.93 43.71
N PRO A 222 -18.81 23.16 44.52
CA PRO A 222 -18.67 23.23 45.96
C PRO A 222 -18.21 21.87 46.52
N ARG A 223 -17.37 21.92 47.56
CA ARG A 223 -16.84 20.75 48.29
C ARG A 223 -17.67 20.46 49.53
#